data_AF-A0A2G8SAK8-F1
#
_entry.id   AF-A0A2G8SAK8-F1
#
_cell.length_a   1.000
_cell.length_b   1.000
_cell.length_c   1.000
_cell.angle_alpha   90.00
_cell.angle_beta   90.00
_cell.angle_gamma   90.00
#
_symmetry.space_group_name_H-M   'P 1'
#
loop_
_entity.id
_entity.type
_entity.pdbx_description
1 polymer ?
#
loop_
_entity_poly.entity_id
_entity_poly.type
_entity_poly.pdbx_seq_one_letter_code
_entity_poly.pdbx_strand_id
1 'polypeptide(L)'
;MSQMRDLPPISGAITWARQIDRQLQTYMKRVEDVLGKGWELYAEGQKLQSESSAFRKKLDVRPVYEAWLHDINRRDMGVGGRLFEIVRLRAGGFQLAVNFDPQIITLFKEVRNLLWQNFQVPHAITNMAKDAKRVYPHAVSLMETVRTYGQTLDLVENNKGIEWLVAEYRNEAQRMVTRGMNIRWDYFVNQYDTARYVSGDGARDNRHIQFVREFASVVSILQDKANNVIDLYKDILRSVEELSTCPYTAEAFRDLLSKVQAAIDRLNLEGYANLDHWVAELDQRIEGILLQRVTHVIQQWCHEFERTDDHERREPITLNKRRDKRAKDDKSTEGQLILAPIVHEIRIQNQVIFLDPPIEHARAVWVRQLHEWLGIVCRLRRIQSSRYEIGLQMQGHTVTDLTYTSLLTKFPDATLERPFSLIEQKVQSLRDYVAKWLQFQSLWDLEAEYVFNRLGDSLAHWQQLLTEIKKARSTFDTSETQKSFGVCVIDYEQVQARVNAKYDAWQRDILSRFGVKLGNAMKEMHAAILKARNDLEHQSIEGLVGAPRRF
;
A
#
# COMPACT_ATOMS: atom_id res chain seq x y z
N MET A 1 18.74 -29.84 41.71
CA MET A 1 19.79 -29.03 42.38
C MET A 1 21.19 -29.24 41.79
N SER A 2 21.65 -30.48 41.54
CA SER A 2 22.98 -30.74 40.95
C SER A 2 23.10 -30.32 39.48
N GLN A 3 22.09 -30.60 38.64
CA GLN A 3 22.06 -30.20 37.22
C GLN A 3 22.07 -28.67 37.04
N MET A 4 21.39 -27.92 37.91
CA MET A 4 21.42 -26.43 37.91
C MET A 4 22.79 -25.86 38.29
N ARG A 5 23.68 -26.67 38.89
CA ARG A 5 25.06 -26.28 39.25
C ARG A 5 26.09 -26.86 38.29
N ASP A 6 25.67 -27.28 37.09
CA ASP A 6 26.56 -27.88 36.08
C ASP A 6 27.32 -29.12 36.56
N LEU A 7 26.79 -29.83 37.58
CA LEU A 7 27.36 -31.08 38.06
C LEU A 7 26.74 -32.26 37.32
N PRO A 8 27.53 -33.05 36.60
CA PRO A 8 27.07 -34.28 35.97
C PRO A 8 26.46 -35.26 37.00
N PRO A 9 25.52 -36.11 36.57
CA PRO A 9 24.69 -36.91 37.48
C PRO A 9 25.52 -37.84 38.37
N ILE A 10 26.58 -38.46 37.82
CA ILE A 10 27.39 -39.44 38.53
C ILE A 10 28.30 -38.74 39.55
N SER A 11 28.99 -37.68 39.13
CA SER A 11 29.79 -36.87 40.06
C SER A 11 28.94 -36.19 41.15
N GLY A 12 27.70 -35.82 40.82
CA GLY A 12 26.73 -35.27 41.76
C GLY A 12 26.28 -36.30 42.80
N ALA A 13 25.98 -37.53 42.38
CA ALA A 13 25.61 -38.62 43.28
C ALA A 13 26.76 -38.97 44.25
N ILE A 14 28.00 -39.02 43.76
CA ILE A 14 29.18 -39.30 44.60
C ILE A 14 29.43 -38.15 45.58
N THR A 15 29.31 -36.89 45.14
CA THR A 15 29.46 -35.71 46.02
C THR A 15 28.39 -35.70 47.11
N TRP A 16 27.15 -36.04 46.76
CA TRP A 16 26.04 -36.13 47.70
C TRP A 16 26.24 -37.25 48.74
N ALA A 17 26.61 -38.45 48.29
CA ALA A 17 26.92 -39.58 49.19
C ALA A 17 28.07 -39.23 50.16
N ARG A 18 29.14 -38.59 49.68
CA ARG A 18 30.24 -38.12 50.54
C ARG A 18 29.83 -37.00 51.49
N GLN A 19 28.91 -36.13 51.10
CA GLN A 19 28.41 -35.09 51.98
C GLN A 19 27.59 -35.67 53.13
N ILE A 20 26.78 -36.70 52.86
CA ILE A 20 26.05 -37.44 53.88
C ILE A 20 27.02 -38.20 54.80
N ASP A 21 28.06 -38.83 54.25
CA ASP A 21 29.08 -39.51 55.07
C ASP A 21 29.83 -38.51 55.99
N ARG A 22 30.16 -37.31 55.50
CA ARG A 22 30.75 -36.24 56.34
C ARG A 22 29.81 -35.78 57.45
N GLN A 23 28.52 -35.62 57.15
CA GLN A 23 27.53 -35.26 58.16
C GLN A 23 27.38 -36.38 59.19
N LEU A 24 27.31 -37.64 58.76
CA LEU A 24 27.29 -38.80 59.63
C LEU A 24 28.52 -38.82 60.55
N GLN A 25 29.73 -38.64 60.00
CA GLN A 25 30.96 -38.56 60.79
C GLN A 25 30.96 -37.39 61.77
N THR A 26 30.39 -36.25 61.40
CA THR A 26 30.25 -35.09 62.30
C THR A 26 29.29 -35.42 63.45
N TYR A 27 28.19 -36.11 63.18
CA TYR A 27 27.27 -36.57 64.23
C TYR A 27 27.92 -37.63 65.13
N MET A 28 28.62 -38.61 64.56
CA MET A 28 29.35 -39.63 65.34
C MET A 28 30.43 -38.99 66.21
N LYS A 29 31.17 -38.00 65.68
CA LYS A 29 32.17 -37.25 66.44
C LYS A 29 31.54 -36.45 67.58
N ARG A 30 30.38 -35.82 67.36
CA ARG A 30 29.64 -35.13 68.44
C ARG A 30 29.17 -36.10 69.52
N VAL A 31 28.73 -37.29 69.13
CA VAL A 31 28.34 -38.35 70.08
C VAL A 31 29.57 -38.80 70.89
N GLU A 32 30.73 -38.95 70.24
CA GLU A 32 32.01 -39.25 70.90
C GLU A 32 32.47 -38.12 71.83
N ASP A 33 32.33 -36.86 71.42
CA ASP A 33 32.70 -35.68 72.23
C ASP A 33 31.79 -35.54 73.47
N VAL A 34 30.52 -35.98 73.40
CA VAL A 34 29.53 -35.91 74.50
C VAL A 34 29.64 -37.09 75.47
N LEU A 35 29.82 -38.31 74.95
CA LEU A 35 29.84 -39.55 75.75
C LEU A 35 31.26 -40.02 76.10
N GLY A 36 32.29 -39.37 75.56
CA GLY A 36 33.69 -39.74 75.73
C GLY A 36 34.12 -40.93 74.85
N LYS A 37 35.41 -41.26 74.90
CA LYS A 37 35.98 -42.40 74.18
C LYS A 37 35.52 -43.70 74.86
N GLY A 38 34.71 -44.50 74.15
CA GLY A 38 34.09 -45.72 74.69
C GLY A 38 32.56 -45.72 74.69
N TRP A 39 31.92 -44.71 74.08
CA TRP A 39 30.47 -44.69 73.87
C TRP A 39 29.92 -45.96 73.18
N GLU A 40 30.77 -46.66 72.42
CA GLU A 40 30.49 -47.94 71.77
C GLU A 40 30.16 -49.09 72.74
N LEU A 41 30.57 -49.00 74.01
CA LEU A 41 30.33 -50.02 75.05
C LEU A 41 28.93 -49.91 75.68
N TYR A 42 28.23 -48.80 75.49
CA TYR A 42 26.85 -48.65 75.95
C TYR A 42 25.88 -49.36 75.01
N ALA A 43 24.83 -49.97 75.54
CA ALA A 43 23.83 -50.69 74.73
C ALA A 43 23.19 -49.81 73.63
N GLU A 44 23.04 -48.50 73.88
CA GLU A 44 22.54 -47.53 72.90
C GLU A 44 23.62 -47.11 71.90
N GLY A 45 24.89 -47.01 72.34
CA GLY A 45 26.03 -46.71 71.47
C GLY A 45 26.37 -47.86 70.52
N GLN A 46 26.25 -49.11 70.96
CA GLN A 46 26.43 -50.28 70.10
C GLN A 46 25.36 -50.35 69.00
N LYS A 47 24.11 -50.00 69.32
CA LYS A 47 23.03 -49.89 68.32
C LYS A 47 23.34 -48.78 67.31
N LEU A 48 23.72 -47.59 67.78
CA LEU A 48 24.06 -46.45 66.93
C LEU A 48 25.32 -46.70 66.07
N GLN A 49 26.29 -47.47 66.56
CA GLN A 49 27.44 -47.95 65.80
C GLN A 49 27.03 -48.98 64.72
N SER A 50 26.11 -49.89 65.04
CA SER A 50 25.60 -50.88 64.08
C SER A 50 24.77 -50.21 62.96
N GLU A 51 23.93 -49.23 63.31
CA GLU A 51 23.12 -48.47 62.35
C GLU A 51 23.99 -47.53 61.50
N SER A 52 24.96 -46.85 62.11
CA SER A 52 25.90 -46.00 61.37
C SER A 52 26.80 -46.80 60.44
N SER A 53 27.28 -47.99 60.85
CA SER A 53 28.07 -48.87 59.98
C SER A 53 27.22 -49.45 58.85
N ALA A 54 25.95 -49.79 59.09
CA ALA A 54 25.02 -50.21 58.05
C ALA A 54 24.69 -49.07 57.07
N PHE A 55 24.49 -47.85 57.57
CA PHE A 55 24.25 -46.65 56.77
C PHE A 55 25.49 -46.28 55.94
N ARG A 56 26.68 -46.40 56.52
CA ARG A 56 27.96 -46.20 55.81
C ARG A 56 28.20 -47.21 54.70
N LYS A 57 27.83 -48.48 54.90
CA LYS A 57 27.86 -49.51 53.84
C LYS A 57 26.93 -49.15 52.67
N LYS A 58 25.76 -48.58 52.94
CA LYS A 58 24.83 -48.10 51.90
C LYS A 58 25.29 -46.84 51.18
N LEU A 59 26.20 -46.07 51.80
CA LEU A 59 26.82 -44.87 51.23
C LEU A 59 28.11 -45.18 50.46
N ASP A 60 28.44 -46.45 50.21
CA ASP A 60 29.59 -46.79 49.40
C ASP A 60 29.42 -46.27 47.97
N VAL A 61 30.41 -45.49 47.54
CA VAL A 61 30.45 -44.81 46.24
C VAL A 61 31.13 -45.65 45.17
N ARG A 62 31.77 -46.77 45.55
CA ARG A 62 32.46 -47.68 44.63
C ARG A 62 31.53 -48.31 43.57
N PRO A 63 30.32 -48.79 43.89
CA PRO A 63 29.42 -49.37 42.88
C PRO A 63 28.99 -48.35 41.81
N VAL A 64 28.81 -47.09 42.23
CA VAL A 64 28.45 -45.99 41.32
C VAL A 64 29.63 -45.65 40.38
N TYR A 65 30.86 -45.72 40.90
CA TYR A 65 32.08 -45.54 40.12
C TYR A 65 32.33 -46.68 39.12
N GLU A 66 32.11 -47.93 39.53
CA GLU A 66 32.27 -49.10 38.67
C GLU A 66 31.22 -49.13 37.55
N ALA A 67 29.97 -48.78 37.85
CA ALA A 67 28.91 -48.64 36.86
C ALA A 67 29.27 -47.56 35.81
N TRP A 68 29.79 -46.41 36.26
CA TRP A 68 30.28 -45.35 35.37
C TRP A 68 31.42 -45.81 34.46
N LEU A 69 32.40 -46.54 35.01
CA LEU A 69 33.54 -47.04 34.24
C LEU A 69 33.10 -48.08 33.20
N HIS A 70 32.13 -48.94 33.55
CA HIS A 70 31.53 -49.88 32.62
C HIS A 70 30.76 -49.17 31.50
N ASP A 71 29.97 -48.15 31.84
CA ASP A 71 29.17 -47.38 30.89
C ASP A 71 30.04 -46.61 29.89
N ILE A 72 31.16 -46.03 30.34
CA ILE A 72 32.09 -45.33 29.46
C ILE A 72 32.85 -46.31 28.57
N ASN A 73 33.32 -47.44 29.10
CA ASN A 73 34.09 -48.38 28.30
C ASN A 73 33.25 -49.09 27.23
N ARG A 74 31.92 -49.15 27.42
CA ARG A 74 30.98 -49.68 26.43
C ARG A 74 30.68 -48.68 25.30
N ARG A 75 30.88 -47.38 25.53
CA ARG A 75 30.59 -46.32 24.56
C ARG A 75 31.87 -45.89 23.87
N ASP A 76 31.85 -45.80 22.55
CA ASP A 76 32.91 -45.12 21.83
C ASP A 76 32.70 -43.61 21.98
N MET A 77 33.37 -43.04 22.98
CA MET A 77 33.32 -41.60 23.31
C MET A 77 34.42 -40.80 22.59
N GLY A 78 35.02 -41.39 21.54
CA GLY A 78 36.05 -40.73 20.75
C GLY A 78 35.53 -39.46 20.07
N VAL A 79 36.36 -38.40 20.10
CA VAL A 79 36.12 -37.16 19.34
C VAL A 79 36.51 -37.41 17.88
N GLY A 80 35.72 -38.24 17.20
CA GLY A 80 35.94 -38.67 15.82
C GLY A 80 34.70 -38.43 14.96
N GLY A 81 34.91 -38.36 13.64
CA GLY A 81 33.83 -38.21 12.66
C GLY A 81 33.76 -36.83 12.01
N ARG A 82 32.75 -36.64 11.15
CA ARG A 82 32.53 -35.39 10.40
C ARG A 82 32.06 -34.27 11.33
N LEU A 83 32.39 -33.02 11.00
CA LEU A 83 31.94 -31.85 11.79
C LEU A 83 30.43 -31.68 11.79
N PHE A 84 29.80 -31.88 10.64
CA PHE A 84 28.38 -31.68 10.45
C PHE A 84 27.64 -33.01 10.31
N GLU A 85 26.46 -33.05 10.91
CA GLU A 85 25.45 -34.09 10.77
C GLU A 85 24.17 -33.45 10.23
N ILE A 86 23.45 -34.15 9.36
CA ILE A 86 22.15 -33.69 8.87
C ILE A 86 21.08 -34.41 9.68
N VAL A 87 20.40 -33.67 10.56
CA VAL A 87 19.33 -34.20 11.40
C VAL A 87 17.99 -33.98 10.69
N ARG A 88 17.20 -35.04 10.57
CA ARG A 88 15.84 -34.97 10.04
C ARG A 88 14.88 -34.54 11.15
N LEU A 89 14.22 -33.40 10.97
CA LEU A 89 13.15 -32.97 11.86
C LEU A 89 11.91 -33.84 11.69
N ARG A 90 11.18 -34.03 12.79
CA ARG A 90 9.90 -34.77 12.80
C ARG A 90 8.83 -34.15 11.90
N ALA A 91 8.97 -32.87 11.55
CA ALA A 91 8.09 -32.13 10.63
C ALA A 91 8.47 -32.28 9.14
N GLY A 92 9.48 -33.09 8.79
CA GLY A 92 9.83 -33.38 7.40
C GLY A 92 10.98 -32.55 6.81
N GLY A 93 11.52 -31.57 7.55
CA GLY A 93 12.70 -30.79 7.16
C GLY A 93 14.03 -31.46 7.52
N PHE A 94 15.11 -31.04 6.85
CA PHE A 94 16.48 -31.40 7.21
C PHE A 94 17.18 -30.18 7.82
N GLN A 95 17.84 -30.34 8.95
CA GLN A 95 18.61 -29.28 9.59
C GLN A 95 20.06 -29.71 9.74
N LEU A 96 20.96 -28.76 9.43
CA LEU A 96 22.37 -28.91 9.73
C LEU A 96 22.54 -28.89 11.25
N ALA A 97 23.17 -29.92 11.80
CA ALA A 97 23.59 -29.99 13.18
C ALA A 97 25.10 -30.22 13.24
N VAL A 98 25.70 -29.85 14.36
CA VAL A 98 27.10 -30.19 14.63
C VAL A 98 27.12 -31.56 15.29
N ASN A 99 27.93 -32.47 14.76
CA ASN A 99 28.11 -33.81 15.28
C ASN A 99 28.98 -33.75 16.55
N PHE A 100 28.38 -33.35 17.67
CA PHE A 100 29.06 -33.29 18.96
C PHE A 100 28.12 -33.82 20.04
N ASP A 101 28.43 -35.01 20.56
CA ASP A 101 27.59 -35.66 21.57
C ASP A 101 27.63 -34.87 22.89
N PRO A 102 26.48 -34.43 23.43
CA PRO A 102 26.40 -33.81 24.75
C PRO A 102 27.02 -34.66 25.88
N GLN A 103 27.12 -35.98 25.70
CA GLN A 103 27.76 -36.88 26.67
C GLN A 103 29.29 -36.68 26.75
N ILE A 104 29.92 -36.14 25.70
CA ILE A 104 31.34 -35.76 25.73
C ILE A 104 31.55 -34.60 26.71
N ILE A 105 30.56 -33.69 26.82
CA ILE A 105 30.56 -32.59 27.80
C ILE A 105 30.47 -33.15 29.22
N THR A 106 29.60 -34.14 29.42
CA THR A 106 29.46 -34.78 30.74
C THR A 106 30.75 -35.53 31.11
N LEU A 107 31.39 -36.20 30.15
CA LEU A 107 32.61 -36.98 30.37
C LEU A 107 33.75 -36.14 30.97
N PHE A 108 34.14 -35.02 30.35
CA PHE A 108 35.27 -34.24 30.89
C PHE A 108 34.92 -33.55 32.21
N LYS A 109 33.65 -33.16 32.41
CA LYS A 109 33.16 -32.61 33.69
C LYS A 109 33.22 -33.69 34.79
N GLU A 110 32.86 -34.94 34.48
CA GLU A 110 32.92 -36.09 35.39
C GLU A 110 34.36 -36.48 35.72
N VAL A 111 35.22 -36.61 34.71
CA VAL A 111 36.66 -36.91 34.90
C VAL A 111 37.32 -35.86 35.77
N ARG A 112 37.03 -34.56 35.57
CA ARG A 112 37.54 -33.48 36.44
C ARG A 112 37.10 -33.69 37.89
N ASN A 113 35.82 -33.94 38.12
CA ASN A 113 35.26 -34.09 39.46
C ASN A 113 35.75 -35.38 40.16
N LEU A 114 35.94 -36.47 39.41
CA LEU A 114 36.48 -37.73 39.92
C LEU A 114 37.96 -37.63 40.28
N LEU A 115 38.74 -36.91 39.46
CA LEU A 115 40.14 -36.58 39.79
C LEU A 115 40.23 -35.72 41.05
N TRP A 116 39.38 -34.71 41.22
CA TRP A 116 39.29 -33.92 42.46
C TRP A 116 38.91 -34.74 43.69
N GLN A 117 38.22 -35.86 43.48
CA GLN A 117 37.79 -36.77 44.52
C GLN A 117 38.80 -37.91 44.78
N ASN A 118 39.97 -37.89 44.12
CA ASN A 118 41.05 -38.86 44.18
C ASN A 118 40.67 -40.28 43.70
N PHE A 119 39.70 -40.40 42.79
CA PHE A 119 39.42 -41.68 42.12
C PHE A 119 40.43 -41.96 41.00
N GLN A 120 40.76 -43.23 40.78
CA GLN A 120 41.74 -43.69 39.80
C GLN A 120 41.10 -43.87 38.42
N VAL A 121 41.06 -42.81 37.62
CA VAL A 121 40.51 -42.84 36.26
C VAL A 121 41.58 -43.38 35.27
N PRO A 122 41.25 -44.37 34.42
CA PRO A 122 42.16 -44.86 33.38
C PRO A 122 42.75 -43.75 32.51
N HIS A 123 44.03 -43.88 32.14
CA HIS A 123 44.74 -42.87 31.33
C HIS A 123 44.08 -42.64 29.96
N ALA A 124 43.53 -43.67 29.32
CA ALA A 124 42.81 -43.54 28.05
C ALA A 124 41.61 -42.59 28.15
N ILE A 125 40.77 -42.75 29.17
CA ILE A 125 39.60 -41.90 29.44
C ILE A 125 40.05 -40.48 29.80
N THR A 126 41.15 -40.35 30.54
CA THR A 126 41.72 -39.05 30.92
C THR A 126 42.24 -38.28 29.71
N ASN A 127 42.87 -38.94 28.74
CA ASN A 127 43.35 -38.32 27.50
C ASN A 127 42.17 -37.91 26.62
N MET A 128 41.21 -38.80 26.43
CA MET A 128 39.96 -38.50 25.71
C MET A 128 39.21 -37.31 26.29
N ALA A 129 39.11 -37.21 27.62
CA ALA A 129 38.52 -36.06 28.30
C ALA A 129 39.32 -34.76 28.11
N LYS A 130 40.66 -34.83 28.02
CA LYS A 130 41.49 -33.67 27.71
C LYS A 130 41.28 -33.21 26.27
N ASP A 131 41.19 -34.12 25.32
CA ASP A 131 40.96 -33.80 23.91
C ASP A 131 39.56 -33.24 23.67
N ALA A 132 38.54 -33.85 24.27
CA ALA A 132 37.18 -33.31 24.33
C ALA A 132 37.12 -31.89 24.90
N LYS A 133 37.82 -31.63 26.00
CA LYS A 133 37.87 -30.29 26.62
C LYS A 133 38.52 -29.24 25.71
N ARG A 134 39.49 -29.63 24.88
CA ARG A 134 40.17 -28.72 23.93
C ARG A 134 39.26 -28.33 22.77
N VAL A 135 38.51 -29.29 22.25
CA VAL A 135 37.61 -29.09 21.09
C VAL A 135 36.30 -28.38 21.49
N TYR A 136 35.88 -28.51 22.76
CA TYR A 136 34.60 -27.99 23.26
C TYR A 136 34.30 -26.52 22.91
N PRO A 137 35.20 -25.53 23.12
CA PRO A 137 34.89 -24.13 22.77
C PRO A 137 34.58 -23.92 21.28
N HIS A 138 35.28 -24.66 20.41
CA HIS A 138 35.05 -24.61 18.96
C HIS A 138 33.76 -25.30 18.57
N ALA A 139 33.42 -26.43 19.21
CA ALA A 139 32.15 -27.12 19.01
C ALA A 139 30.96 -26.25 19.44
N VAL A 140 31.04 -25.58 20.59
CA VAL A 140 29.99 -24.66 21.06
C VAL A 140 29.80 -23.49 20.09
N SER A 141 30.89 -22.86 19.64
CA SER A 141 30.82 -21.79 18.65
C SER A 141 30.23 -22.27 17.33
N LEU A 142 30.58 -23.47 16.86
CA LEU A 142 29.96 -24.08 15.67
C LEU A 142 28.48 -24.39 15.88
N MET A 143 28.08 -24.91 17.03
CA MET A 143 26.68 -25.19 17.34
C MET A 143 25.84 -23.92 17.35
N GLU A 144 26.37 -22.85 17.94
CA GLU A 144 25.73 -21.54 17.96
C GLU A 144 25.62 -20.96 16.55
N THR A 145 26.69 -20.96 15.78
CA THR A 145 26.68 -20.42 14.39
C THR A 145 25.75 -21.20 13.47
N VAL A 146 25.71 -22.54 13.55
CA VAL A 146 24.76 -23.36 12.78
C VAL A 146 23.31 -23.09 13.21
N ARG A 147 23.08 -22.91 14.51
CA ARG A 147 21.75 -22.54 15.02
C ARG A 147 21.33 -21.17 14.50
N THR A 148 22.21 -20.17 14.59
CA THR A 148 21.98 -18.82 14.06
C THR A 148 21.71 -18.87 12.56
N TYR A 149 22.50 -19.61 11.80
CA TYR A 149 22.28 -19.81 10.37
C TYR A 149 20.89 -20.40 10.07
N GLY A 150 20.48 -21.44 10.79
CA GLY A 150 19.14 -22.02 10.64
C GLY A 150 18.03 -21.01 10.96
N GLN A 151 18.16 -20.27 12.06
CA GLN A 151 17.20 -19.22 12.42
C GLN A 151 17.14 -18.09 11.39
N THR A 152 18.27 -17.67 10.83
CA THR A 152 18.31 -16.65 9.78
C THR A 152 17.67 -17.16 8.49
N LEU A 153 17.87 -18.43 8.12
CA LEU A 153 17.18 -19.03 6.97
C LEU A 153 15.66 -19.06 7.17
N ASP A 154 15.18 -19.49 8.35
CA ASP A 154 13.75 -19.48 8.67
C ASP A 154 13.18 -18.05 8.58
N LEU A 155 13.91 -17.05 9.05
CA LEU A 155 13.52 -15.64 8.93
C LEU A 155 13.45 -15.15 7.48
N VAL A 156 14.37 -15.59 6.62
CA VAL A 156 14.38 -15.24 5.19
C VAL A 156 13.24 -15.97 4.46
N GLU A 157 12.99 -17.24 4.74
CA GLU A 157 11.90 -18.02 4.11
C GLU A 157 10.51 -17.46 4.46
N ASN A 158 10.34 -16.98 5.68
CA ASN A 158 9.11 -16.29 6.10
C ASN A 158 8.89 -14.96 5.34
N ASN A 159 9.96 -14.33 4.83
CA ASN A 159 9.92 -13.07 4.08
C ASN A 159 10.37 -13.27 2.63
N LYS A 160 9.57 -13.98 1.83
CA LYS A 160 9.89 -14.36 0.43
C LYS A 160 10.37 -13.22 -0.47
N GLY A 161 9.94 -11.98 -0.23
CA GLY A 161 10.38 -10.81 -0.98
C GLY A 161 11.85 -10.41 -0.76
N ILE A 162 12.52 -10.96 0.25
CA ILE A 162 13.91 -10.62 0.65
C ILE A 162 14.91 -11.66 0.13
N GLU A 163 14.44 -12.84 -0.28
CA GLU A 163 15.28 -13.97 -0.66
C GLU A 163 16.29 -13.61 -1.77
N TRP A 164 15.88 -12.80 -2.74
CA TRP A 164 16.73 -12.36 -3.85
C TRP A 164 17.85 -11.40 -3.44
N LEU A 165 17.60 -10.53 -2.45
CA LEU A 165 18.56 -9.55 -1.95
C LEU A 165 19.66 -10.19 -1.10
N VAL A 166 19.31 -11.24 -0.35
CA VAL A 166 20.22 -11.96 0.56
C VAL A 166 20.90 -13.15 -0.13
N ALA A 167 20.57 -13.41 -1.41
CA ALA A 167 21.04 -14.58 -2.15
C ALA A 167 22.58 -14.72 -2.20
N GLU A 168 23.32 -13.61 -2.36
CA GLU A 168 24.78 -13.64 -2.38
C GLU A 168 25.37 -14.10 -1.03
N TYR A 169 24.92 -13.49 0.07
CA TYR A 169 25.35 -13.86 1.42
C TYR A 169 24.93 -15.28 1.80
N ARG A 170 23.74 -15.72 1.34
CA ARG A 170 23.29 -17.11 1.51
C ARG A 170 24.20 -18.08 0.76
N ASN A 171 24.59 -17.76 -0.47
CA ASN A 171 25.51 -18.57 -1.27
C ASN A 171 26.91 -18.63 -0.63
N GLU A 172 27.38 -17.53 -0.05
CA GLU A 172 28.65 -17.50 0.69
C GLU A 172 28.61 -18.40 1.93
N ALA A 173 27.55 -18.30 2.74
CA ALA A 173 27.35 -19.19 3.89
C ALA A 173 27.26 -20.67 3.46
N GLN A 174 26.53 -20.99 2.40
CA GLN A 174 26.44 -22.36 1.85
C GLN A 174 27.79 -22.86 1.31
N ARG A 175 28.60 -21.99 0.70
CA ARG A 175 29.97 -22.33 0.27
C ARG A 175 30.84 -22.68 1.47
N MET A 176 30.70 -21.97 2.58
CA MET A 176 31.41 -22.29 3.82
C MET A 176 30.92 -23.61 4.45
N VAL A 177 29.61 -23.88 4.45
CA VAL A 177 29.06 -25.18 4.88
C VAL A 177 29.63 -26.32 4.02
N THR A 178 29.67 -26.15 2.70
CA THR A 178 30.22 -27.15 1.76
C THR A 178 31.70 -27.44 2.05
N ARG A 179 32.48 -26.40 2.35
CA ARG A 179 33.89 -26.56 2.77
C ARG A 179 34.00 -27.31 4.10
N GLY A 180 33.12 -27.03 5.07
CA GLY A 180 33.13 -27.66 6.38
C GLY A 180 32.62 -29.10 6.41
N MET A 181 31.78 -29.51 5.45
CA MET A 181 31.32 -30.91 5.33
C MET A 181 32.47 -31.92 5.13
N ASN A 182 33.59 -31.48 4.55
CA ASN A 182 34.76 -32.31 4.31
C ASN A 182 35.71 -32.39 5.52
N ILE A 183 35.46 -31.63 6.58
CA ILE A 183 36.33 -31.56 7.75
C ILE A 183 35.87 -32.58 8.80
N ARG A 184 36.84 -33.25 9.44
CA ARG A 184 36.64 -34.18 10.56
C ARG A 184 37.19 -33.60 11.86
N TRP A 185 36.61 -34.03 12.98
CA TRP A 185 37.06 -33.65 14.32
C TRP A 185 38.50 -34.07 14.63
N ASP A 186 38.98 -35.14 13.98
CA ASP A 186 40.36 -35.65 14.09
C ASP A 186 41.41 -34.57 13.80
N TYR A 187 41.12 -33.62 12.90
CA TYR A 187 42.03 -32.53 12.56
C TYR A 187 42.16 -31.47 13.65
N PHE A 188 41.14 -31.30 14.50
CA PHE A 188 41.19 -30.36 15.62
C PHE A 188 41.92 -30.94 16.84
N VAL A 189 41.91 -32.27 16.99
CA VAL A 189 42.62 -32.99 18.06
C VAL A 189 44.12 -33.06 17.76
N ASN A 190 44.50 -33.38 16.52
CA ASN A 190 45.90 -33.57 16.09
C ASN A 190 46.71 -32.27 15.96
N GLN A 191 46.06 -31.10 15.94
CA GLN A 191 46.72 -29.79 15.85
C GLN A 191 47.60 -29.43 17.07
N TYR A 192 47.31 -29.97 18.25
CA TYR A 192 48.02 -29.60 19.48
C TYR A 192 49.17 -30.53 19.88
N ASP A 193 49.24 -31.75 19.34
CA ASP A 193 50.39 -32.65 19.59
C ASP A 193 51.60 -32.29 18.73
N THR A 194 51.39 -31.77 17.52
CA THR A 194 52.46 -31.35 16.59
C THR A 194 53.10 -30.01 16.98
N ALA A 195 52.35 -29.12 17.64
CA ALA A 195 52.84 -27.81 18.08
C ALA A 195 53.92 -27.85 19.17
N ARG A 196 54.19 -29.01 19.79
CA ARG A 196 55.25 -29.18 20.81
C ARG A 196 56.62 -29.56 20.26
N TYR A 197 56.74 -29.95 18.99
CA TYR A 197 57.99 -30.55 18.48
C TYR A 197 58.54 -30.00 17.17
N VAL A 198 57.84 -29.12 16.45
CA VAL A 198 58.37 -28.55 15.19
C VAL A 198 58.14 -27.04 15.10
N SER A 199 59.20 -26.27 15.32
CA SER A 199 59.27 -24.85 14.95
C SER A 199 59.48 -24.73 13.45
N GLY A 200 58.41 -24.74 12.66
CA GLY A 200 58.50 -24.41 11.24
C GLY A 200 57.45 -25.04 10.33
N ASP A 201 56.18 -24.64 10.48
CA ASP A 201 55.18 -24.42 9.39
C ASP A 201 53.81 -24.07 10.00
N GLY A 202 53.72 -22.98 10.76
CA GLY A 202 52.52 -22.58 11.51
C GLY A 202 51.32 -22.11 10.67
N ALA A 203 51.32 -22.32 9.35
CA ALA A 203 50.29 -21.84 8.43
C ALA A 203 49.15 -22.85 8.19
N ARG A 204 49.40 -24.16 8.32
CA ARG A 204 48.37 -25.19 8.11
C ARG A 204 47.54 -25.50 9.37
N ASP A 205 48.15 -25.38 10.54
CA ASP A 205 47.52 -25.74 11.83
C ASP A 205 46.54 -24.69 12.37
N ASN A 206 46.54 -23.46 11.85
CA ASN A 206 45.52 -22.46 12.17
C ASN A 206 44.29 -22.51 11.24
N ARG A 207 44.33 -23.27 10.14
CA ARG A 207 43.32 -23.20 9.08
C ARG A 207 41.92 -23.68 9.51
N HIS A 208 41.85 -24.73 10.33
CA HIS A 208 40.57 -25.28 10.79
C HIS A 208 39.93 -24.43 11.90
N ILE A 209 40.72 -23.85 12.79
CA ILE A 209 40.24 -22.89 13.81
C ILE A 209 39.86 -21.56 13.13
N GLN A 210 40.63 -21.13 12.15
CA GLN A 210 40.32 -19.96 11.32
C GLN A 210 39.02 -20.19 10.54
N PHE A 211 38.79 -21.38 9.99
CA PHE A 211 37.51 -21.74 9.36
C PHE A 211 36.31 -21.57 10.31
N VAL A 212 36.41 -22.00 11.58
CA VAL A 212 35.33 -21.81 12.56
C VAL A 212 35.03 -20.33 12.79
N ARG A 213 36.07 -19.49 12.89
CA ARG A 213 35.93 -18.05 13.06
C ARG A 213 35.38 -17.37 11.81
N GLU A 214 35.87 -17.76 10.63
CA GLU A 214 35.40 -17.25 9.33
C GLU A 214 33.94 -17.64 9.07
N PHE A 215 33.56 -18.87 9.40
CA PHE A 215 32.16 -19.30 9.32
C PHE A 215 31.27 -18.49 10.27
N ALA A 216 31.73 -18.27 11.50
CA ALA A 216 31.01 -17.43 12.45
C ALA A 216 30.84 -15.99 11.94
N SER A 217 31.89 -15.40 11.36
CA SER A 217 31.80 -14.04 10.81
C SER A 217 30.87 -13.97 9.60
N VAL A 218 30.92 -14.95 8.68
CA VAL A 218 30.04 -14.97 7.50
C VAL A 218 28.57 -15.13 7.92
N VAL A 219 28.27 -16.00 8.89
CA VAL A 219 26.91 -16.16 9.41
C VAL A 219 26.45 -14.92 10.17
N SER A 220 27.34 -14.25 10.92
CA SER A 220 27.01 -12.98 11.59
C SER A 220 26.69 -11.89 10.57
N ILE A 221 27.50 -11.74 9.51
CA ILE A 221 27.24 -10.78 8.43
C ILE A 221 25.91 -11.09 7.76
N LEU A 222 25.62 -12.36 7.46
CA LEU A 222 24.34 -12.79 6.90
C LEU A 222 23.17 -12.42 7.82
N GLN A 223 23.31 -12.64 9.14
CA GLN A 223 22.28 -12.30 10.12
C GLN A 223 22.03 -10.79 10.18
N ASP A 224 23.10 -9.99 10.30
CA ASP A 224 23.01 -8.53 10.39
C ASP A 224 22.38 -7.95 9.12
N LYS A 225 22.84 -8.41 7.94
CA LYS A 225 22.29 -8.02 6.64
C LYS A 225 20.84 -8.44 6.48
N ALA A 226 20.49 -9.67 6.83
CA ALA A 226 19.10 -10.13 6.75
C ALA A 226 18.17 -9.32 7.65
N ASN A 227 18.57 -9.03 8.89
CA ASN A 227 17.77 -8.21 9.80
C ASN A 227 17.60 -6.77 9.29
N ASN A 228 18.69 -6.15 8.80
CA ASN A 228 18.63 -4.80 8.23
C ASN A 228 17.69 -4.74 7.02
N VAL A 229 17.76 -5.72 6.10
CA VAL A 229 16.83 -5.78 4.96
C VAL A 229 15.40 -6.00 5.41
N ILE A 230 15.16 -6.86 6.41
CA ILE A 230 13.82 -7.09 6.95
C ILE A 230 13.21 -5.78 7.48
N ASP A 231 13.99 -4.99 8.21
CA ASP A 231 13.49 -3.74 8.78
C ASP A 231 13.28 -2.67 7.70
N LEU A 232 14.22 -2.51 6.76
CA LEU A 232 14.04 -1.62 5.60
C LEU A 232 12.85 -2.06 4.72
N TYR A 233 12.65 -3.37 4.55
CA TYR A 233 11.54 -3.92 3.78
C TYR A 233 10.19 -3.60 4.43
N LYS A 234 10.08 -3.70 5.76
CA LYS A 234 8.87 -3.29 6.50
C LYS A 234 8.59 -1.80 6.33
N ASP A 235 9.61 -0.96 6.40
CA ASP A 235 9.46 0.49 6.21
C ASP A 235 9.01 0.85 4.79
N ILE A 236 9.54 0.14 3.79
CA ILE A 236 9.14 0.29 2.38
C ILE A 236 7.70 -0.17 2.20
N LEU A 237 7.32 -1.35 2.71
CA LEU A 237 5.94 -1.85 2.61
C LEU A 237 4.96 -0.89 3.27
N ARG A 238 5.27 -0.36 4.45
CA ARG A 238 4.45 0.64 5.12
C ARG A 238 4.29 1.90 4.26
N SER A 239 5.37 2.39 3.67
CA SER A 239 5.33 3.58 2.80
C SER A 239 4.51 3.32 1.52
N VAL A 240 4.56 2.09 0.98
CA VAL A 240 3.76 1.66 -0.18
C VAL A 240 2.28 1.51 0.18
N GLU A 241 1.96 1.00 1.37
CA GLU A 241 0.58 0.97 1.88
C GLU A 241 0.04 2.38 2.13
N GLU A 242 0.85 3.28 2.69
CA GLU A 242 0.51 4.71 2.85
C GLU A 242 0.23 5.38 1.49
N LEU A 243 0.86 4.94 0.40
CA LEU A 243 0.58 5.43 -0.96
C LEU A 243 -0.87 5.18 -1.42
N SER A 244 -1.51 4.14 -0.88
CA SER A 244 -2.91 3.80 -1.20
C SER A 244 -3.93 4.70 -0.50
N THR A 245 -3.59 5.27 0.65
CA THR A 245 -4.50 6.05 1.53
C THR A 245 -4.17 7.55 1.55
N CYS A 246 -3.01 7.94 1.02
CA CYS A 246 -2.51 9.31 0.96
C CYS A 246 -3.47 10.28 0.22
N PRO A 247 -3.57 11.57 0.60
CA PRO A 247 -4.29 12.58 -0.19
C PRO A 247 -3.73 12.65 -1.63
N TYR A 248 -4.62 12.91 -2.60
CA TYR A 248 -4.25 12.98 -4.02
C TYR A 248 -3.56 14.32 -4.34
N THR A 249 -2.33 14.50 -3.85
CA THR A 249 -1.49 15.67 -4.13
C THR A 249 -0.11 15.23 -4.61
N ALA A 250 0.47 15.99 -5.54
CA ALA A 250 1.79 15.67 -6.09
C ALA A 250 2.90 15.70 -5.03
N GLU A 251 2.76 16.56 -4.02
CA GLU A 251 3.72 16.69 -2.92
C GLU A 251 3.73 15.45 -2.04
N ALA A 252 2.56 14.98 -1.61
CA ALA A 252 2.46 13.85 -0.70
C ALA A 252 2.91 12.54 -1.38
N PHE A 253 2.57 12.33 -2.66
CA PHE A 253 3.11 11.22 -3.45
C PHE A 253 4.64 11.31 -3.61
N ARG A 254 5.17 12.50 -3.91
CA ARG A 254 6.62 12.71 -4.07
C ARG A 254 7.36 12.47 -2.76
N ASP A 255 6.82 12.90 -1.63
CA ASP A 255 7.44 12.70 -0.32
C ASP A 255 7.50 11.21 0.03
N LEU A 256 6.42 10.46 -0.17
CA LEU A 256 6.39 9.00 0.06
C LEU A 256 7.35 8.26 -0.88
N LEU A 257 7.32 8.57 -2.18
CA LEU A 257 8.27 7.99 -3.14
C LEU A 257 9.72 8.36 -2.81
N SER A 258 9.98 9.55 -2.26
CA SER A 258 11.32 9.94 -1.82
C SER A 258 11.81 9.13 -0.61
N LYS A 259 10.91 8.77 0.32
CA LYS A 259 11.24 7.88 1.45
C LYS A 259 11.55 6.47 0.96
N VAL A 260 10.75 5.94 0.03
CA VAL A 260 10.99 4.64 -0.60
C VAL A 260 12.33 4.66 -1.34
N GLN A 261 12.60 5.70 -2.13
CA GLN A 261 13.86 5.86 -2.83
C GLN A 261 15.05 5.97 -1.87
N ALA A 262 14.93 6.70 -0.76
CA ALA A 262 16.00 6.80 0.23
C ALA A 262 16.29 5.44 0.91
N ALA A 263 15.28 4.60 1.13
CA ALA A 263 15.47 3.24 1.62
C ALA A 263 16.18 2.36 0.58
N ILE A 264 15.84 2.50 -0.71
CA ILE A 264 16.51 1.79 -1.81
C ILE A 264 17.95 2.27 -1.99
N ASP A 265 18.21 3.57 -1.87
CA ASP A 265 19.55 4.14 -1.93
C ASP A 265 20.43 3.57 -0.78
N ARG A 266 19.86 3.38 0.42
CA ARG A 266 20.55 2.70 1.53
C ARG A 266 20.85 1.24 1.20
N LEU A 267 19.92 0.50 0.59
CA LEU A 267 20.16 -0.87 0.12
C LEU A 267 21.28 -0.90 -0.94
N ASN A 268 21.32 0.05 -1.87
CA ASN A 268 22.37 0.12 -2.88
C ASN A 268 23.75 0.41 -2.25
N LEU A 269 23.83 1.37 -1.32
CA LEU A 269 25.07 1.66 -0.58
C LEU A 269 25.58 0.46 0.23
N GLU A 270 24.67 -0.39 0.68
CA GLU A 270 25.00 -1.61 1.42
C GLU A 270 25.44 -2.79 0.54
N GLY A 271 25.32 -2.66 -0.78
CA GLY A 271 25.84 -3.61 -1.77
C GLY A 271 25.03 -4.90 -1.90
N TYR A 272 23.69 -4.86 -1.77
CA TYR A 272 22.85 -6.04 -1.98
C TYR A 272 22.81 -6.47 -3.45
N ALA A 273 22.90 -7.79 -3.69
CA ALA A 273 22.76 -8.38 -5.01
C ALA A 273 21.31 -8.32 -5.52
N ASN A 274 21.13 -8.34 -6.85
CA ASN A 274 19.83 -8.40 -7.53
C ASN A 274 18.86 -7.25 -7.18
N LEU A 275 19.37 -6.10 -6.74
CA LEU A 275 18.56 -4.94 -6.42
C LEU A 275 17.70 -4.49 -7.61
N ASP A 276 18.20 -4.57 -8.84
CA ASP A 276 17.47 -4.16 -10.05
C ASP A 276 16.18 -4.94 -10.26
N HIS A 277 16.23 -6.26 -10.09
CA HIS A 277 15.04 -7.10 -10.26
C HIS A 277 14.01 -6.85 -9.15
N TRP A 278 14.50 -6.71 -7.92
CA TRP A 278 13.66 -6.44 -6.76
C TRP A 278 13.00 -5.05 -6.85
N VAL A 279 13.74 -4.02 -7.28
CA VAL A 279 13.22 -2.68 -7.53
C VAL A 279 12.20 -2.69 -8.66
N ALA A 280 12.38 -3.50 -9.71
CA ALA A 280 11.40 -3.63 -10.78
C ALA A 280 10.09 -4.26 -10.29
N GLU A 281 10.14 -5.28 -9.43
CA GLU A 281 8.94 -5.87 -8.81
C GLU A 281 8.21 -4.86 -7.90
N LEU A 282 8.99 -4.09 -7.12
CA LEU A 282 8.46 -3.02 -6.28
C LEU A 282 7.81 -1.91 -7.12
N ASP A 283 8.44 -1.49 -8.21
CA ASP A 283 7.91 -0.49 -9.15
C ASP A 283 6.61 -0.97 -9.79
N GLN A 284 6.52 -2.25 -10.20
CA GLN A 284 5.26 -2.83 -10.70
C GLN A 284 4.15 -2.81 -9.66
N ARG A 285 4.47 -3.09 -8.40
CA ARG A 285 3.47 -3.05 -7.31
C ARG A 285 2.98 -1.62 -7.06
N ILE A 286 3.88 -0.64 -7.07
CA ILE A 286 3.54 0.78 -6.94
C ILE A 286 2.72 1.25 -8.14
N GLU A 287 3.09 0.84 -9.35
CA GLU A 287 2.35 1.10 -10.57
C GLU A 287 0.89 0.59 -10.48
N GLY A 288 0.69 -0.62 -9.93
CA GLY A 288 -0.65 -1.17 -9.69
C GLY A 288 -1.48 -0.34 -8.71
N ILE A 289 -0.88 0.14 -7.62
CA ILE A 289 -1.55 1.01 -6.63
C ILE A 289 -1.91 2.36 -7.26
N LEU A 290 -0.96 2.98 -7.97
CA LEU A 290 -1.17 4.26 -8.64
C LEU A 290 -2.27 4.16 -9.71
N LEU A 291 -2.32 3.05 -10.46
CA LEU A 291 -3.38 2.79 -11.42
C LEU A 291 -4.76 2.78 -10.75
N GLN A 292 -4.91 2.03 -9.65
CA GLN A 292 -6.17 1.99 -8.89
C GLN A 292 -6.58 3.38 -8.37
N ARG A 293 -5.62 4.16 -7.87
CA ARG A 293 -5.86 5.54 -7.39
C ARG A 293 -6.32 6.45 -8.52
N VAL A 294 -5.69 6.39 -9.68
CA VAL A 294 -6.08 7.21 -10.84
C VAL A 294 -7.47 6.78 -11.35
N THR A 295 -7.76 5.49 -11.43
CA THR A 295 -9.11 5.00 -11.79
C THR A 295 -10.18 5.54 -10.84
N HIS A 296 -9.92 5.51 -9.53
CA HIS A 296 -10.84 6.07 -8.53
C HIS A 296 -11.06 7.57 -8.71
N VAL A 297 -9.97 8.34 -8.91
CA VAL A 297 -10.07 9.79 -9.16
C VAL A 297 -10.83 10.10 -10.45
N ILE A 298 -10.63 9.33 -11.53
CA ILE A 298 -11.39 9.49 -12.76
C ILE A 298 -12.89 9.25 -12.50
N GLN A 299 -13.24 8.23 -11.73
CA GLN A 299 -14.64 7.95 -11.36
C GLN A 299 -15.26 9.07 -10.53
N GLN A 300 -14.51 9.61 -9.56
CA GLN A 300 -14.95 10.76 -8.76
C GLN A 300 -15.13 12.01 -9.59
N TRP A 301 -14.18 12.28 -10.50
CA TRP A 301 -14.26 13.39 -11.43
C TRP A 301 -15.50 13.26 -12.33
N CYS A 302 -15.79 12.07 -12.85
CA CYS A 302 -17.01 11.82 -13.63
C CYS A 302 -18.27 12.06 -12.80
N HIS A 303 -18.29 11.61 -11.54
CA HIS A 303 -19.44 11.80 -10.65
C HIS A 303 -19.70 13.27 -10.34
N GLU A 304 -18.65 14.04 -10.04
CA GLU A 304 -18.77 15.48 -9.81
C GLU A 304 -19.19 16.23 -11.08
N PHE A 305 -18.69 15.81 -12.25
CA PHE A 305 -19.04 16.44 -13.53
C PHE A 305 -20.50 16.17 -13.95
N GLU A 306 -21.05 15.01 -13.57
CA GLU A 306 -22.46 14.66 -13.74
C GLU A 306 -23.37 15.40 -12.73
N ARG A 307 -22.85 15.81 -11.57
CA ARG A 307 -23.60 16.51 -10.51
C ARG A 307 -24.15 17.84 -11.04
N THR A 308 -25.44 17.85 -11.38
CA THR A 308 -26.21 19.06 -11.66
C THR A 308 -26.81 19.57 -10.35
N ASP A 309 -26.64 20.86 -10.04
CA ASP A 309 -27.14 21.51 -8.82
C ASP A 309 -28.66 21.39 -8.56
N ASP A 310 -29.44 20.81 -9.49
CA ASP A 310 -30.87 20.56 -9.32
C ASP A 310 -31.23 19.58 -8.18
N HIS A 311 -30.27 18.82 -7.64
CA HIS A 311 -30.52 17.85 -6.57
C HIS A 311 -30.25 18.33 -5.14
N GLU A 312 -29.78 19.55 -4.93
CA GLU A 312 -29.65 20.15 -3.59
C GLU A 312 -30.42 21.46 -3.49
N ARG A 313 -31.76 21.35 -3.39
CA ARG A 313 -32.48 22.22 -2.45
C ARG A 313 -31.77 22.07 -1.11
N ARG A 314 -30.91 23.04 -0.78
CA ARG A 314 -30.43 23.26 0.59
C ARG A 314 -31.65 23.36 1.48
N GLU A 315 -32.02 22.26 2.15
CA GLU A 315 -32.82 22.40 3.35
C GLU A 315 -31.97 23.21 4.33
N PRO A 316 -32.44 24.39 4.78
CA PRO A 316 -31.72 25.15 5.79
C PRO A 316 -31.64 24.29 7.05
N ILE A 317 -30.42 24.15 7.56
CA ILE A 317 -30.07 23.47 8.79
C ILE A 317 -31.00 23.94 9.91
N THR A 318 -32.01 23.13 10.24
CA THR A 318 -32.75 23.27 11.49
C THR A 318 -32.01 22.42 12.53
N LEU A 319 -31.40 23.13 13.50
CA LEU A 319 -30.94 22.53 14.74
C LEU A 319 -32.13 21.86 15.43
N ASN A 320 -32.21 20.52 15.37
CA ASN A 320 -32.55 19.63 16.49
C ASN A 320 -32.97 18.24 16.00
N LYS A 321 -32.08 17.26 16.13
CA LYS A 321 -32.43 15.95 16.73
C LYS A 321 -31.17 15.12 16.99
N ARG A 322 -30.81 15.03 18.27
CA ARG A 322 -29.98 13.97 18.83
C ARG A 322 -30.72 12.63 18.69
N ARG A 323 -30.12 11.64 18.01
CA ARG A 323 -29.86 10.28 18.56
C ARG A 323 -29.23 9.34 17.53
N ASP A 324 -28.02 8.89 17.88
CA ASP A 324 -27.40 7.58 17.65
C ASP A 324 -27.66 6.82 16.34
N LYS A 325 -26.62 6.75 15.50
CA LYS A 325 -25.97 5.48 15.18
C LYS A 325 -24.57 5.71 14.59
N ARG A 326 -23.61 5.05 15.23
CA ARG A 326 -22.18 4.99 14.93
C ARG A 326 -21.93 4.51 13.49
N ALA A 327 -21.38 5.38 12.66
CA ALA A 327 -20.61 5.07 11.45
C ALA A 327 -19.99 6.37 10.94
N LYS A 328 -19.01 6.91 11.66
CA LYS A 328 -18.26 8.09 11.21
C LYS A 328 -16.83 7.93 11.70
N ASP A 329 -15.96 7.58 10.77
CA ASP A 329 -14.60 8.10 10.59
C ASP A 329 -13.85 7.17 9.62
N ASP A 330 -14.14 7.25 8.31
CA ASP A 330 -13.18 6.73 7.31
C ASP A 330 -13.34 7.21 5.85
N LYS A 331 -14.13 8.25 5.54
CA LYS A 331 -14.30 8.73 4.15
C LYS A 331 -14.41 10.25 4.03
N SER A 332 -13.58 10.97 4.76
CA SER A 332 -13.50 12.45 4.66
C SER A 332 -12.06 12.92 4.53
N THR A 333 -11.25 12.18 3.77
CA THR A 333 -9.84 12.49 3.48
C THR A 333 -9.51 12.38 2.00
N GLU A 334 -10.53 12.48 1.14
CA GLU A 334 -10.33 12.81 -0.26
C GLU A 334 -10.72 14.28 -0.38
N GLY A 335 -9.74 15.13 -0.64
CA GLY A 335 -10.00 16.55 -0.88
C GLY A 335 -11.12 16.65 -1.90
N GLN A 336 -12.23 17.26 -1.52
CA GLN A 336 -13.39 17.42 -2.40
C GLN A 336 -12.90 18.01 -3.72
N LEU A 337 -13.02 17.22 -4.78
CA LEU A 337 -12.76 17.62 -6.15
C LEU A 337 -13.84 18.65 -6.51
N ILE A 338 -13.68 19.90 -6.08
CA ILE A 338 -14.63 20.96 -6.40
C ILE A 338 -14.22 21.53 -7.75
N LEU A 339 -14.99 21.21 -8.78
CA LEU A 339 -14.81 21.81 -10.10
C LEU A 339 -15.34 23.25 -10.04
N ALA A 340 -14.47 24.23 -10.24
CA ALA A 340 -14.89 25.63 -10.27
C ALA A 340 -15.83 25.85 -11.47
N PRO A 341 -17.06 26.38 -11.25
CA PRO A 341 -18.01 26.58 -12.33
C PRO A 341 -17.52 27.66 -13.29
N ILE A 342 -17.60 27.39 -14.59
CA ILE A 342 -17.26 28.35 -15.64
C ILE A 342 -18.50 29.20 -15.94
N VAL A 343 -18.37 30.52 -15.83
CA VAL A 343 -19.45 31.45 -16.17
C VAL A 343 -19.29 31.88 -17.63
N HIS A 344 -20.33 31.67 -18.42
CA HIS A 344 -20.47 32.17 -19.77
C HIS A 344 -21.54 33.24 -19.81
N GLU A 345 -21.23 34.40 -20.38
CA GLU A 345 -22.19 35.48 -20.55
C GLU A 345 -22.63 35.54 -22.02
N ILE A 346 -23.94 35.57 -22.26
CA ILE A 346 -24.48 35.90 -23.58
C ILE A 346 -24.44 37.43 -23.70
N ARG A 347 -23.73 37.96 -24.71
CA ARG A 347 -23.58 39.41 -24.95
C ARG A 347 -24.04 39.78 -26.36
N ILE A 348 -24.44 41.04 -26.52
CA ILE A 348 -24.78 41.63 -27.84
C ILE A 348 -23.80 42.77 -28.13
N GLN A 349 -22.98 42.64 -29.17
CA GLN A 349 -22.17 43.72 -29.75
C GLN A 349 -22.47 43.86 -31.24
N ASN A 350 -22.59 45.10 -31.73
CA ASN A 350 -22.87 45.39 -33.14
C ASN A 350 -24.10 44.62 -33.70
N GLN A 351 -25.15 44.47 -32.88
CA GLN A 351 -26.36 43.70 -33.21
C GLN A 351 -26.15 42.19 -33.41
N VAL A 352 -24.99 41.64 -33.04
CA VAL A 352 -24.71 40.20 -33.07
C VAL A 352 -24.71 39.63 -31.65
N ILE A 353 -25.50 38.57 -31.42
CA ILE A 353 -25.50 37.77 -30.19
C ILE A 353 -24.31 36.81 -30.23
N PHE A 354 -23.45 36.85 -29.22
CA PHE A 354 -22.35 35.89 -29.07
C PHE A 354 -22.15 35.52 -27.59
N LEU A 355 -21.46 34.40 -27.36
CA LEU A 355 -21.12 33.91 -26.03
C LEU A 355 -19.69 34.32 -25.67
N ASP A 356 -19.51 34.89 -24.48
CA ASP A 356 -18.22 35.31 -23.95
C ASP A 356 -18.01 34.71 -22.55
N PRO A 357 -17.01 33.83 -22.32
CA PRO A 357 -16.11 33.22 -23.30
C PRO A 357 -16.83 32.25 -24.29
N PRO A 358 -16.22 31.87 -25.42
CA PRO A 358 -16.84 30.92 -26.36
C PRO A 358 -16.95 29.51 -25.76
N ILE A 359 -17.86 28.69 -26.29
CA ILE A 359 -18.09 27.31 -25.81
C ILE A 359 -16.82 26.44 -25.88
N GLU A 360 -15.97 26.67 -26.88
CA GLU A 360 -14.67 25.98 -27.02
C GLU A 360 -13.72 26.27 -25.86
N HIS A 361 -13.84 27.43 -25.21
CA HIS A 361 -13.07 27.75 -24.01
C HIS A 361 -13.45 26.81 -22.86
N ALA A 362 -14.75 26.53 -22.66
CA ALA A 362 -15.22 25.60 -21.64
C ALA A 362 -14.64 24.21 -21.85
N ARG A 363 -14.71 23.71 -23.10
CA ARG A 363 -14.12 22.43 -23.52
C ARG A 363 -12.63 22.37 -23.21
N ALA A 364 -11.88 23.41 -23.59
CA ALA A 364 -10.44 23.48 -23.35
C ALA A 364 -10.08 23.50 -21.85
N VAL A 365 -10.86 24.21 -21.04
CA VAL A 365 -10.66 24.28 -19.58
C VAL A 365 -10.94 22.93 -18.92
N TRP A 366 -12.05 22.26 -19.26
CA TRP A 366 -12.37 20.94 -18.69
C TRP A 366 -11.35 19.87 -19.05
N VAL A 367 -10.90 19.84 -20.31
CA VAL A 367 -9.83 18.93 -20.74
C VAL A 367 -8.52 19.24 -20.01
N ARG A 368 -8.18 20.53 -19.82
CA ARG A 368 -6.98 20.93 -19.07
C ARG A 368 -7.06 20.49 -17.62
N GLN A 369 -8.20 20.68 -16.94
CA GLN A 369 -8.41 20.24 -15.57
C GLN A 369 -8.24 18.72 -15.46
N LEU A 370 -8.85 17.94 -16.36
CA LEU A 370 -8.68 16.48 -16.40
C LEU A 370 -7.19 16.11 -16.55
N HIS A 371 -6.47 16.75 -17.47
CA HIS A 371 -5.05 16.52 -17.67
C HIS A 371 -4.19 16.94 -16.46
N GLU A 372 -4.58 17.97 -15.71
CA GLU A 372 -3.88 18.36 -14.48
C GLU A 372 -4.00 17.27 -13.42
N TRP A 373 -5.20 16.71 -13.22
CA TRP A 373 -5.46 15.60 -12.30
C TRP A 373 -4.74 14.31 -12.70
N LEU A 374 -4.76 13.94 -13.98
CA LEU A 374 -3.99 12.80 -14.49
C LEU A 374 -2.47 13.05 -14.37
N GLY A 375 -2.06 14.29 -14.65
CA GLY A 375 -0.68 14.71 -14.61
C GLY A 375 -0.05 14.69 -13.22
N ILE A 376 -0.83 14.77 -12.14
CA ILE A 376 -0.31 14.64 -10.77
C ILE A 376 0.41 13.31 -10.60
N VAL A 377 -0.16 12.21 -11.09
CA VAL A 377 0.43 10.86 -11.00
C VAL A 377 1.38 10.59 -12.15
N CYS A 378 1.01 10.97 -13.38
CA CYS A 378 1.83 10.67 -14.57
C CYS A 378 3.17 11.41 -14.57
N ARG A 379 3.29 12.57 -13.91
CA ARG A 379 4.55 13.33 -13.79
C ARG A 379 5.45 12.85 -12.65
N LEU A 380 5.01 11.88 -11.85
CA LEU A 380 5.86 11.32 -10.79
C LEU A 380 7.03 10.58 -11.41
N ARG A 381 8.21 10.73 -10.78
CA ARG A 381 9.42 10.01 -11.18
C ARG A 381 9.34 8.56 -10.71
N ARG A 382 9.66 7.63 -11.60
CA ARG A 382 9.77 6.20 -11.25
C ARG A 382 10.92 5.96 -10.27
N ILE A 383 10.81 4.89 -9.51
CA ILE A 383 11.85 4.47 -8.57
C ILE A 383 13.00 3.86 -9.37
N GLN A 384 14.24 4.11 -8.95
CA GLN A 384 15.43 3.66 -9.65
C GLN A 384 16.39 2.96 -8.68
N SER A 385 16.99 1.85 -9.12
CA SER A 385 18.02 1.14 -8.36
C SER A 385 19.38 1.86 -8.41
N SER A 386 19.72 2.49 -9.54
CA SER A 386 21.08 2.96 -9.86
C SER A 386 21.23 4.49 -9.99
N ARG A 387 20.69 5.27 -9.04
CA ARG A 387 20.79 6.75 -9.08
C ARG A 387 22.23 7.27 -9.13
N TYR A 388 23.18 6.56 -8.52
CA TYR A 388 24.60 6.94 -8.44
C TYR A 388 25.43 6.53 -9.66
N GLU A 389 25.01 5.52 -10.43
CA GLU A 389 25.74 5.08 -11.64
C GLU A 389 25.36 5.91 -12.86
N ILE A 390 24.12 6.42 -12.90
CA ILE A 390 23.63 7.29 -13.98
C ILE A 390 24.43 8.61 -14.09
N GLY A 391 25.05 9.07 -13.00
CA GLY A 391 25.94 10.24 -13.01
C GLY A 391 27.28 10.01 -13.72
N LEU A 392 27.71 8.74 -13.86
CA LEU A 392 28.98 8.34 -14.49
C LEU A 392 28.79 7.71 -15.88
N GLN A 393 27.60 7.20 -16.20
CA GLN A 393 27.28 6.57 -17.48
C GLN A 393 26.23 7.37 -18.27
N MET A 394 26.53 8.62 -18.65
CA MET A 394 25.67 9.42 -19.52
C MET A 394 25.68 9.00 -21.01
N GLN A 395 26.15 7.81 -21.38
CA GLN A 395 26.38 7.46 -22.79
C GLN A 395 25.94 6.06 -23.27
N GLY A 396 25.23 5.24 -22.49
CA GLY A 396 24.81 3.95 -23.04
C GLY A 396 23.65 3.27 -22.34
N HIS A 397 22.49 3.26 -23.03
CA HIS A 397 21.35 2.34 -22.86
C HIS A 397 20.59 2.50 -21.53
N THR A 398 19.28 2.73 -21.43
CA THR A 398 18.11 2.51 -22.28
C THR A 398 17.12 3.64 -21.98
N VAL A 399 16.25 4.01 -22.92
CA VAL A 399 15.09 4.90 -22.68
C VAL A 399 14.10 4.16 -21.77
N THR A 400 14.40 4.07 -20.48
CA THR A 400 13.43 3.67 -19.47
C THR A 400 12.55 4.88 -19.21
N ASP A 401 11.23 4.69 -19.27
CA ASP A 401 10.26 5.73 -18.91
C ASP A 401 10.60 6.25 -17.51
N LEU A 402 11.18 7.45 -17.42
CA LEU A 402 11.57 8.04 -16.14
C LEU A 402 10.34 8.44 -15.30
N THR A 403 9.15 8.35 -15.88
CA THR A 403 7.88 8.80 -15.35
C THR A 403 6.80 7.72 -15.47
N TYR A 404 5.77 7.80 -14.65
CA TYR A 404 4.62 6.89 -14.71
C TYR A 404 3.63 7.22 -15.85
N THR A 405 4.11 7.78 -16.97
CA THR A 405 3.31 8.11 -18.16
C THR A 405 2.71 6.88 -18.82
N SER A 406 3.41 5.74 -18.75
CA SER A 406 2.93 4.46 -19.26
C SER A 406 1.71 3.91 -18.52
N LEU A 407 1.33 4.46 -17.35
CA LEU A 407 0.06 4.16 -16.70
C LEU A 407 -1.14 4.42 -17.62
N LEU A 408 -1.07 5.46 -18.46
CA LEU A 408 -2.13 5.82 -19.41
C LEU A 408 -2.43 4.71 -20.43
N THR A 409 -1.46 3.82 -20.69
CA THR A 409 -1.62 2.70 -21.63
C THR A 409 -2.15 1.42 -20.97
N LYS A 410 -2.23 1.39 -19.64
CA LYS A 410 -2.64 0.21 -18.86
C LYS A 410 -4.07 0.30 -18.32
N PHE A 411 -4.80 1.37 -18.63
CA PHE A 411 -6.21 1.47 -18.25
C PHE A 411 -7.05 0.45 -19.01
N PRO A 412 -8.08 -0.15 -18.38
CA PRO A 412 -9.11 -0.86 -19.15
C PRO A 412 -9.81 0.16 -20.05
N ASP A 413 -9.91 -0.19 -21.34
CA ASP A 413 -10.12 0.72 -22.48
C ASP A 413 -11.26 1.75 -22.32
N ALA A 414 -12.27 1.49 -21.48
CA ALA A 414 -13.41 2.39 -21.28
C ALA A 414 -13.22 3.50 -20.20
N THR A 415 -12.15 3.45 -19.40
CA THR A 415 -12.01 4.36 -18.23
C THR A 415 -11.71 5.80 -18.66
N LEU A 416 -10.88 5.97 -19.70
CA LEU A 416 -10.50 7.29 -20.21
C LEU A 416 -11.55 7.86 -21.18
N GLU A 417 -12.27 7.00 -21.90
CA GLU A 417 -13.33 7.42 -22.84
C GLU A 417 -14.49 8.11 -22.12
N ARG A 418 -14.86 7.63 -20.93
CA ARG A 418 -16.01 8.15 -20.18
C ARG A 418 -15.89 9.66 -19.86
N PRO A 419 -14.81 10.17 -19.25
CA PRO A 419 -14.61 11.62 -19.05
C PRO A 419 -14.76 12.47 -20.32
N PHE A 420 -14.13 12.06 -21.42
CA PHE A 420 -14.21 12.81 -22.68
C PHE A 420 -15.62 12.76 -23.28
N SER A 421 -16.31 11.62 -23.19
CA SER A 421 -17.70 11.49 -23.65
C SER A 421 -18.64 12.41 -22.86
N LEU A 422 -18.45 12.54 -21.54
CA LEU A 422 -19.24 13.42 -20.69
C LEU A 422 -18.99 14.90 -21.04
N ILE A 423 -17.73 15.26 -21.28
CA ILE A 423 -17.36 16.60 -21.76
C ILE A 423 -18.10 16.92 -23.06
N GLU A 424 -18.02 16.04 -24.07
CA GLU A 424 -18.68 16.27 -25.37
C GLU A 424 -20.21 16.33 -25.24
N GLN A 425 -20.83 15.50 -24.39
CA GLN A 425 -22.26 15.56 -24.11
C GLN A 425 -22.67 16.89 -23.48
N LYS A 426 -21.92 17.40 -22.50
CA LYS A 426 -22.19 18.71 -21.89
C LYS A 426 -21.97 19.85 -22.90
N VAL A 427 -20.89 19.82 -23.68
CA VAL A 427 -20.65 20.79 -24.76
C VAL A 427 -21.82 20.79 -25.75
N GLN A 428 -22.32 19.62 -26.14
CA GLN A 428 -23.48 19.53 -27.05
C GLN A 428 -24.74 20.14 -26.42
N SER A 429 -25.02 19.82 -25.15
CA SER A 429 -26.17 20.40 -24.44
C SER A 429 -26.10 21.93 -24.31
N LEU A 430 -24.89 22.48 -24.11
CA LEU A 430 -24.64 23.92 -24.10
C LEU A 430 -24.82 24.52 -25.50
N ARG A 431 -24.28 23.87 -26.54
CA ARG A 431 -24.47 24.29 -27.93
C ARG A 431 -25.94 24.34 -28.31
N ASP A 432 -26.72 23.32 -27.96
CA ASP A 432 -28.16 23.26 -28.25
C ASP A 432 -28.93 24.37 -27.50
N TYR A 433 -28.52 24.70 -26.28
CA TYR A 433 -29.11 25.80 -25.51
C TYR A 433 -28.73 27.17 -26.07
N VAL A 434 -27.45 27.40 -26.38
CA VAL A 434 -26.96 28.65 -26.99
C VAL A 434 -27.54 28.84 -28.39
N ALA A 435 -27.76 27.76 -29.14
CA ALA A 435 -28.43 27.82 -30.45
C ALA A 435 -29.84 28.40 -30.36
N LYS A 436 -30.60 28.12 -29.28
CA LYS A 436 -31.92 28.74 -29.05
C LYS A 436 -31.79 30.26 -28.89
N TRP A 437 -30.73 30.73 -28.24
CA TRP A 437 -30.45 32.15 -28.09
C TRP A 437 -29.97 32.80 -29.39
N LEU A 438 -29.14 32.10 -30.16
CA LEU A 438 -28.66 32.54 -31.48
C LEU A 438 -29.79 32.60 -32.52
N GLN A 439 -30.84 31.78 -32.41
CA GLN A 439 -32.02 31.90 -33.28
C GLN A 439 -32.67 33.28 -33.20
N PHE A 440 -32.58 33.95 -32.05
CA PHE A 440 -33.11 35.30 -31.89
C PHE A 440 -32.31 36.36 -32.64
N GLN A 441 -31.10 36.05 -33.12
CA GLN A 441 -30.33 36.93 -34.00
C GLN A 441 -31.16 37.38 -35.20
N SER A 442 -32.04 36.51 -35.72
CA SER A 442 -32.90 36.84 -36.85
C SER A 442 -33.79 38.07 -36.59
N LEU A 443 -34.13 38.40 -35.33
CA LEU A 443 -34.95 39.57 -34.99
C LEU A 443 -34.26 40.91 -35.25
N TRP A 444 -32.93 40.91 -35.24
CA TRP A 444 -32.11 42.07 -35.60
C TRP A 444 -31.86 42.14 -37.09
N ASP A 445 -31.72 40.98 -37.75
CA ASP A 445 -31.49 40.88 -39.19
C ASP A 445 -32.78 41.01 -40.04
N LEU A 446 -33.96 40.94 -39.41
CA LEU A 446 -35.25 41.10 -40.09
C LEU A 446 -35.50 42.55 -40.49
N GLU A 447 -35.64 42.80 -41.80
CA GLU A 447 -36.16 44.06 -42.32
C GLU A 447 -37.69 44.09 -42.26
N ALA A 448 -38.24 45.12 -41.63
CA ALA A 448 -39.69 45.28 -41.43
C ALA A 448 -40.46 45.31 -42.77
N GLU A 449 -39.91 45.96 -43.80
CA GLU A 449 -40.53 46.04 -45.12
C GLU A 449 -40.70 44.67 -45.80
N TYR A 450 -39.72 43.78 -45.65
CA TYR A 450 -39.78 42.44 -46.22
C TYR A 450 -40.88 41.59 -45.56
N VAL A 451 -41.01 41.70 -44.24
CA VAL A 451 -42.07 41.01 -43.48
C VAL A 451 -43.45 41.52 -43.89
N PHE A 452 -43.61 42.84 -44.03
CA PHE A 452 -44.88 43.44 -44.43
C PHE A 452 -45.27 43.10 -45.87
N ASN A 453 -44.32 43.07 -46.80
CA ASN A 453 -44.57 42.67 -48.18
C ASN A 453 -45.03 41.21 -48.28
N ARG A 454 -44.51 40.33 -47.41
CA ARG A 454 -44.87 38.91 -47.40
C ARG A 454 -46.22 38.63 -46.73
N LEU A 455 -46.60 39.42 -45.73
CA LEU A 455 -47.90 39.33 -45.06
C LEU A 455 -49.05 39.85 -45.95
N GLY A 456 -48.77 40.82 -46.83
CA GLY A 456 -49.76 41.38 -47.75
C GLY A 456 -50.99 41.94 -47.03
N ASP A 457 -52.16 41.82 -47.69
CA ASP A 457 -53.46 42.31 -47.18
C ASP A 457 -54.27 41.26 -46.39
N SER A 458 -53.72 40.05 -46.20
CA SER A 458 -54.47 38.96 -45.58
C SER A 458 -54.47 39.07 -44.05
N LEU A 459 -55.55 39.64 -43.48
CA LEU A 459 -55.76 39.82 -42.03
C LEU A 459 -55.55 38.55 -41.20
N ALA A 460 -55.83 37.36 -41.75
CA ALA A 460 -55.62 36.08 -41.07
C ALA A 460 -54.14 35.78 -40.77
N HIS A 461 -53.25 36.08 -41.72
CA HIS A 461 -51.81 35.87 -41.55
C HIS A 461 -51.23 36.85 -40.51
N TRP A 462 -51.73 38.08 -40.47
CA TRP A 462 -51.37 39.06 -39.45
C TRP A 462 -51.79 38.61 -38.04
N GLN A 463 -53.01 38.07 -37.90
CA GLN A 463 -53.48 37.54 -36.63
C GLN A 463 -52.65 36.32 -36.19
N GLN A 464 -52.34 35.40 -37.10
CA GLN A 464 -51.50 34.24 -36.81
C GLN A 464 -50.12 34.67 -36.30
N LEU A 465 -49.47 35.61 -36.99
CA LEU A 465 -48.16 36.14 -36.60
C LEU A 465 -48.18 36.82 -35.22
N LEU A 466 -49.21 37.62 -34.91
CA LEU A 466 -49.38 38.19 -33.57
C LEU A 466 -49.55 37.11 -32.49
N THR A 467 -50.23 36.01 -32.82
CA THR A 467 -50.42 34.89 -31.91
C THR A 467 -49.12 34.12 -31.68
N GLU A 468 -48.31 33.95 -32.72
CA GLU A 468 -46.99 33.32 -32.67
C GLU A 468 -45.99 34.16 -31.87
N ILE A 469 -45.97 35.49 -32.06
CA ILE A 469 -45.16 36.42 -31.23
C ILE A 469 -45.55 36.32 -29.76
N LYS A 470 -46.86 36.27 -29.45
CA LYS A 470 -47.34 36.12 -28.07
C LYS A 470 -46.91 34.78 -27.46
N LYS A 471 -46.94 33.68 -28.22
CA LYS A 471 -46.44 32.36 -27.78
C LYS A 471 -44.93 32.38 -27.55
N ALA A 472 -44.15 32.95 -28.45
CA ALA A 472 -42.69 33.07 -28.33
C ALA A 472 -42.27 33.94 -27.13
N ARG A 473 -43.05 34.97 -26.78
CA ARG A 473 -42.81 35.77 -25.56
C ARG A 473 -43.01 34.98 -24.28
N SER A 474 -44.02 34.10 -24.24
CA SER A 474 -44.34 33.33 -23.03
C SER A 474 -43.23 32.35 -22.62
N THR A 475 -42.36 31.93 -23.54
CA THR A 475 -41.22 31.06 -23.24
C THR A 475 -40.04 31.79 -22.59
N PHE A 476 -40.10 33.11 -22.49
CA PHE A 476 -38.99 33.98 -22.07
C PHE A 476 -39.27 34.76 -20.79
N ASP A 477 -40.55 34.94 -20.45
CA ASP A 477 -41.01 35.69 -19.26
C ASP A 477 -40.85 34.84 -17.98
N THR A 478 -39.67 34.28 -17.82
CA THR A 478 -39.18 33.59 -16.62
C THR A 478 -38.27 34.55 -15.86
N SER A 479 -38.44 34.62 -14.53
CA SER A 479 -37.64 35.48 -13.65
C SER A 479 -36.19 35.05 -13.46
N GLU A 480 -35.79 33.94 -14.07
CA GLU A 480 -34.42 33.43 -14.02
C GLU A 480 -33.52 34.29 -14.92
N THR A 481 -32.42 34.79 -14.38
CA THR A 481 -31.39 35.57 -15.09
C THR A 481 -30.17 34.73 -15.48
N GLN A 482 -30.05 33.53 -14.91
CA GLN A 482 -28.95 32.61 -15.10
C GLN A 482 -29.46 31.18 -15.15
N LYS A 483 -28.81 30.33 -15.95
CA LYS A 483 -29.07 28.90 -15.99
C LYS A 483 -27.81 28.12 -15.67
N SER A 484 -27.85 27.29 -14.64
CA SER A 484 -26.75 26.40 -14.27
C SER A 484 -26.86 25.05 -15.00
N PHE A 485 -25.71 24.52 -15.40
CA PHE A 485 -25.50 23.20 -16.01
C PHE A 485 -24.56 22.34 -15.13
N GLY A 486 -24.50 22.63 -13.83
CA GLY A 486 -23.52 22.10 -12.88
C GLY A 486 -22.21 22.87 -12.98
N VAL A 487 -21.24 22.34 -13.71
CA VAL A 487 -19.88 22.90 -13.87
C VAL A 487 -19.82 24.13 -14.80
N CYS A 488 -20.96 24.59 -15.30
CA CYS A 488 -21.09 25.76 -16.17
C CYS A 488 -22.33 26.54 -15.78
N VAL A 489 -22.23 27.87 -15.80
CA VAL A 489 -23.37 28.78 -15.61
C VAL A 489 -23.45 29.67 -16.83
N ILE A 490 -24.63 29.74 -17.45
CA ILE A 490 -24.90 30.69 -18.54
C ILE A 490 -25.67 31.86 -17.95
N ASP A 491 -25.07 33.04 -17.95
CA ASP A 491 -25.71 34.30 -17.65
C ASP A 491 -26.28 34.92 -18.92
N TYR A 492 -27.57 35.25 -18.90
CA TYR A 492 -28.27 35.87 -20.02
C TYR A 492 -29.01 37.15 -19.61
N GLU A 493 -28.77 37.70 -18.42
CA GLU A 493 -29.48 38.88 -17.89
C GLU A 493 -29.44 40.07 -18.87
N GLN A 494 -28.25 40.40 -19.38
CA GLN A 494 -28.05 41.54 -20.27
C GLN A 494 -28.77 41.39 -21.61
N VAL A 495 -28.81 40.16 -22.12
CA VAL A 495 -29.48 39.85 -23.40
C VAL A 495 -30.97 39.74 -23.19
N GLN A 496 -31.41 39.29 -22.01
CA GLN A 496 -32.81 39.17 -21.67
C GLN A 496 -33.54 40.51 -21.85
N ALA A 497 -33.00 41.57 -21.24
CA ALA A 497 -33.57 42.92 -21.33
C ALA A 497 -33.58 43.46 -22.77
N ARG A 498 -32.51 43.24 -23.54
CA ARG A 498 -32.38 43.75 -24.91
C ARG A 498 -33.29 43.02 -25.91
N VAL A 499 -33.40 41.70 -25.80
CA VAL A 499 -34.33 40.88 -26.61
C VAL A 499 -35.77 41.31 -26.32
N ASN A 500 -36.15 41.45 -25.04
CA ASN A 500 -37.48 41.94 -24.65
C ASN A 500 -37.81 43.30 -25.25
N ALA A 501 -36.89 44.27 -25.14
CA ALA A 501 -37.09 45.61 -25.69
C ALA A 501 -37.28 45.59 -27.22
N LYS A 502 -36.53 44.72 -27.93
CA LYS A 502 -36.64 44.58 -29.39
C LYS A 502 -37.96 43.91 -29.79
N TYR A 503 -38.41 42.89 -29.04
CA TYR A 503 -39.73 42.28 -29.23
C TYR A 503 -40.86 43.29 -29.00
N ASP A 504 -40.78 44.11 -27.95
CA ASP A 504 -41.78 45.15 -27.68
C ASP A 504 -41.81 46.23 -28.77
N ALA A 505 -40.66 46.54 -29.39
CA ALA A 505 -40.60 47.43 -30.54
C ALA A 505 -41.30 46.83 -31.77
N TRP A 506 -41.00 45.57 -32.10
CA TRP A 506 -41.66 44.85 -33.20
C TRP A 506 -43.15 44.66 -32.98
N GLN A 507 -43.56 44.29 -31.76
CA GLN A 507 -44.97 44.13 -31.41
C GLN A 507 -45.74 45.44 -31.59
N ARG A 508 -45.17 46.58 -31.17
CA ARG A 508 -45.79 47.90 -31.38
C ARG A 508 -45.93 48.27 -32.86
N ASP A 509 -44.90 48.02 -33.67
CA ASP A 509 -44.93 48.36 -35.10
C ASP A 509 -45.94 47.48 -35.87
N ILE A 510 -45.94 46.16 -35.62
CA ILE A 510 -46.89 45.21 -36.23
C ILE A 510 -48.33 45.55 -35.80
N LEU A 511 -48.58 45.85 -34.52
CA LEU A 511 -49.91 46.23 -34.03
C LEU A 511 -50.39 47.54 -34.65
N SER A 512 -49.52 48.54 -34.77
CA SER A 512 -49.84 49.82 -35.41
C SER A 512 -50.32 49.62 -36.86
N ARG A 513 -49.56 48.85 -37.65
CA ARG A 513 -49.90 48.57 -39.05
C ARG A 513 -51.11 47.66 -39.22
N PHE A 514 -51.24 46.63 -38.38
CA PHE A 514 -52.45 45.80 -38.34
C PHE A 514 -53.69 46.64 -38.01
N GLY A 515 -53.58 47.57 -37.06
CA GLY A 515 -54.65 48.52 -36.73
C GLY A 515 -55.07 49.38 -37.92
N VAL A 516 -54.11 49.89 -38.71
CA VAL A 516 -54.41 50.65 -39.93
C VAL A 516 -55.08 49.78 -40.99
N LYS A 517 -54.58 48.55 -41.24
CA LYS A 517 -55.14 47.62 -42.22
C LYS A 517 -56.54 47.15 -41.83
N LEU A 518 -56.76 46.79 -40.58
CA LEU A 518 -58.07 46.44 -40.05
C LEU A 518 -59.04 47.63 -40.14
N GLY A 519 -58.56 48.83 -39.79
CA GLY A 519 -59.36 50.06 -39.91
C GLY A 519 -59.80 50.34 -41.35
N ASN A 520 -58.92 50.12 -42.33
CA ASN A 520 -59.27 50.28 -43.75
C ASN A 520 -60.26 49.19 -44.21
N ALA A 521 -60.02 47.92 -43.85
CA ALA A 521 -60.94 46.83 -44.17
C ALA A 521 -62.33 47.03 -43.54
N MET A 522 -62.41 47.56 -42.31
CA MET A 522 -63.67 47.92 -41.66
C MET A 522 -64.39 49.07 -42.37
N LYS A 523 -63.65 50.09 -42.84
CA LYS A 523 -64.23 51.19 -43.64
C LYS A 523 -64.76 50.71 -44.98
N GLU A 524 -64.03 49.85 -45.68
CA GLU A 524 -64.46 49.24 -46.94
C GLU A 524 -65.68 48.34 -46.73
N MET A 525 -65.69 47.51 -45.69
CA MET A 525 -66.85 46.69 -45.34
C MET A 525 -68.07 47.55 -45.00
N HIS A 526 -67.89 48.63 -44.23
CA HIS A 526 -68.95 49.57 -43.91
C HIS A 526 -69.46 50.29 -45.17
N ALA A 527 -68.58 50.69 -46.09
CA ALA A 527 -68.95 51.29 -47.36
C ALA A 527 -69.69 50.30 -48.27
N ALA A 528 -69.28 49.03 -48.30
CA ALA A 528 -69.94 47.97 -49.04
C ALA A 528 -71.32 47.64 -48.46
N ILE A 529 -71.46 47.59 -47.13
CA ILE A 529 -72.75 47.39 -46.44
C ILE A 529 -73.66 48.60 -46.68
N LEU A 530 -73.15 49.82 -46.57
CA LEU A 530 -73.93 51.03 -46.88
C LEU A 530 -74.38 51.05 -48.34
N LYS A 531 -73.50 50.68 -49.28
CA LYS A 531 -73.85 50.57 -50.69
C LYS A 531 -74.92 49.50 -50.91
N ALA A 532 -74.73 48.29 -50.38
CA ALA A 532 -75.71 47.21 -50.46
C ALA A 532 -77.06 47.60 -49.83
N ARG A 533 -77.04 48.32 -48.70
CA ARG A 533 -78.24 48.89 -48.08
C ARG A 533 -78.92 49.89 -49.01
N ASN A 534 -78.19 50.85 -49.57
CA ASN A 534 -78.74 51.84 -50.50
C ASN A 534 -79.31 51.16 -51.77
N ASP A 535 -78.61 50.17 -52.31
CA ASP A 535 -79.06 49.41 -53.48
C ASP A 535 -80.36 48.62 -53.17
N LEU A 536 -80.47 48.03 -51.98
CA LEU A 536 -81.69 47.37 -51.50
C LEU A 536 -82.84 48.35 -51.24
N GLU A 537 -82.55 49.52 -50.66
CA GLU A 537 -83.53 50.59 -50.46
C GLU A 537 -84.06 51.10 -51.82
N HIS A 538 -83.20 51.30 -52.82
CA HIS A 538 -83.60 51.65 -54.18
C HIS A 538 -84.47 50.58 -54.86
N GLN A 539 -84.10 49.31 -54.74
CA GLN A 539 -84.92 48.20 -55.26
C GLN A 539 -86.28 48.08 -54.54
N SER A 540 -86.34 48.38 -53.24
CA SER A 540 -87.59 48.40 -52.49
C SER A 540 -88.55 49.52 -52.94
N ILE A 541 -88.00 50.66 -53.39
CA ILE A 541 -88.77 51.81 -53.89
C ILE A 541 -89.28 51.54 -55.31
N GLU A 542 -88.48 50.92 -56.17
CA GLU A 542 -88.92 50.49 -57.51
C GLU A 542 -89.99 49.39 -57.46
N GLY A 543 -89.91 48.46 -56.50
CA GLY A 543 -90.96 47.47 -56.24
C GLY A 543 -92.30 48.07 -55.77
N LEU A 544 -92.28 49.29 -55.22
CA LEU A 544 -93.48 50.04 -54.79
C LEU A 544 -94.07 50.92 -55.91
N VAL A 545 -93.28 51.29 -56.93
CA VAL A 545 -93.70 52.18 -58.04
C VAL A 545 -94.05 51.38 -59.32
N GLY A 546 -93.76 50.08 -59.36
CA GLY A 546 -94.03 49.19 -60.50
C GLY A 546 -95.34 48.40 -60.45
N ALA A 547 -96.51 49.07 -60.46
CA ALA A 547 -97.75 48.49 -60.99
C ALA A 547 -98.83 49.55 -61.30
N PRO A 548 -98.99 50.02 -62.55
CA PRO A 548 -100.25 50.57 -63.01
C PRO A 548 -101.18 49.41 -63.40
N ARG A 549 -102.19 49.12 -62.58
CA ARG A 549 -103.33 48.29 -63.04
C ARG A 549 -104.08 49.05 -64.15
N ARG A 550 -104.08 48.52 -65.37
CA ARG A 550 -105.06 48.87 -66.42
C ARG A 550 -106.16 47.81 -66.42
N PHE A 551 -107.37 48.27 -66.12
CA PHE A 551 -108.71 47.66 -66.16
C PHE A 551 -108.97 46.39 -65.35
#